data_AF-A0AAD8BIE3-F1
#
_entry.id   AF-A0AAD8BIE3-F1
#
_cell.length_a   1.000
_cell.length_b   1.000
_cell.length_c   1.000
_cell.angle_alpha   90.00
_cell.angle_beta   90.00
_cell.angle_gamma   90.00
#
_symmetry.space_group_name_H-M   'P 1'
#
loop_
_entity.id
_entity.type
_entity.pdbx_description
1 polymer ?
#
loop_
_entity_poly.entity_id
_entity_poly.type
_entity_poly.pdbx_seq_one_letter_code
_entity_poly.pdbx_strand_id
1 'polypeptide(L)'
;MRPYTELVNIGLKLQTLEKIKECLQNVLVDINLVKVKGELWIEEKETSSFIEMQKYIKDKISDILQRCVSVTNCSHNIKELMKEEEKDSPVFIVKEAEKSE
;
A
#
# COMPACT_ATOMS: atom_id res chain seq x y z
N MET A 1 -14.56 22.91 12.70
CA MET A 1 -14.29 22.45 11.32
C MET A 1 -15.61 22.02 10.67
N ARG A 2 -15.77 22.12 9.34
CA ARG A 2 -17.02 21.76 8.66
C ARG A 2 -17.05 20.25 8.40
N PRO A 3 -18.07 19.50 8.87
CA PRO A 3 -18.18 18.03 8.73
C PRO A 3 -18.03 17.50 7.30
N TYR A 4 -18.37 18.34 6.31
CA TYR A 4 -18.26 18.02 4.90
C TYR A 4 -16.80 17.80 4.45
N THR A 5 -15.84 18.58 4.97
CA THR A 5 -14.43 18.45 4.59
C THR A 5 -13.83 17.15 5.11
N GLU A 6 -14.20 16.71 6.31
CA GLU A 6 -13.80 15.43 6.88
C GLU A 6 -14.34 14.26 6.05
N LEU A 7 -15.60 14.34 5.63
CA LEU A 7 -16.22 13.31 4.78
C LEU A 7 -15.52 13.19 3.41
N VAL A 8 -15.15 14.33 2.80
CA VAL A 8 -14.36 14.34 1.56
C VAL A 8 -12.99 13.69 1.76
N ASN A 9 -12.30 14.01 2.85
CA ASN A 9 -11.01 13.40 3.19
C ASN A 9 -11.12 11.88 3.41
N ILE A 10 -12.18 11.41 4.08
CA ILE A 10 -12.47 9.98 4.22
C ILE A 10 -12.69 9.34 2.85
N GLY A 11 -13.47 9.97 1.96
CA GLY A 11 -13.70 9.49 0.61
C GLY A 11 -12.41 9.32 -0.21
N LEU A 12 -11.49 10.27 -0.12
CA LEU A 12 -10.17 10.20 -0.77
C LEU A 12 -9.30 9.07 -0.20
N LYS A 13 -9.32 8.87 1.12
CA LYS A 13 -8.62 7.75 1.79
C LYS A 13 -9.18 6.40 1.31
N LEU A 14 -10.50 6.25 1.21
CA LEU A 14 -11.16 5.04 0.70
C LEU A 14 -10.79 4.74 -0.76
N GLN A 15 -10.81 5.76 -1.62
CA GLN A 15 -10.40 5.61 -3.03
C GLN A 15 -8.94 5.15 -3.14
N THR A 16 -8.08 5.63 -2.24
CA THR A 16 -6.68 5.24 -2.22
C THR A 16 -6.49 3.78 -1.78
N LEU A 17 -7.28 3.32 -0.79
CA LEU A 17 -7.29 1.91 -0.39
C LEU A 17 -7.71 0.99 -1.53
N GLU A 18 -8.70 1.37 -2.33
CA GLU A 18 -9.14 0.56 -3.47
C GLU A 18 -8.03 0.44 -4.53
N LYS A 19 -7.31 1.54 -4.80
CA LYS A 19 -6.14 1.51 -5.71
C LYS A 19 -5.01 0.61 -5.18
N ILE A 20 -4.73 0.67 -3.88
CA ILE A 20 -3.72 -0.21 -3.26
C ILE A 20 -4.14 -1.67 -3.39
N LYS A 21 -5.42 -1.98 -3.11
CA LYS A 21 -5.98 -3.32 -3.25
C LYS A 21 -5.82 -3.85 -4.67
N GLU A 22 -6.15 -3.05 -5.68
CA GLU A 22 -5.99 -3.43 -7.09
C GLU A 22 -4.50 -3.71 -7.43
N CYS A 23 -3.59 -2.85 -6.98
CA CYS A 23 -2.16 -3.07 -7.19
C CYS A 23 -1.66 -4.37 -6.52
N LEU A 24 -2.11 -4.66 -5.30
CA LEU A 24 -1.74 -5.90 -4.59
C LEU A 24 -2.33 -7.15 -5.28
N GLN A 25 -3.55 -7.06 -5.81
CA GLN A 25 -4.15 -8.14 -6.60
C GLN A 25 -3.32 -8.44 -7.85
N ASN A 26 -2.86 -7.41 -8.56
CA ASN A 26 -1.99 -7.60 -9.73
C ASN A 26 -0.69 -8.31 -9.35
N VAL A 27 -0.03 -7.87 -8.26
CA VAL A 27 1.19 -8.53 -7.75
C VAL A 27 0.95 -10.00 -7.42
N LEU A 28 -0.19 -10.35 -6.81
CA LEU A 28 -0.54 -11.74 -6.52
C LEU A 28 -0.71 -12.57 -7.80
N VAL A 29 -1.34 -12.01 -8.83
CA VAL A 29 -1.49 -12.67 -10.14
C VAL A 29 -0.11 -12.96 -10.74
N ASP A 30 0.82 -12.02 -10.70
CA ASP A 30 2.17 -12.22 -11.22
C ASP A 30 2.94 -13.30 -10.45
N ILE A 31 2.86 -13.30 -9.12
CA ILE A 31 3.49 -14.34 -8.28
C ILE A 31 2.94 -15.72 -8.68
N ASN A 32 1.61 -15.82 -8.82
CA ASN A 32 0.98 -17.09 -9.19
C ASN A 32 1.40 -17.54 -10.58
N LEU A 33 1.50 -16.63 -11.55
CA LEU A 33 1.96 -16.94 -12.91
C LEU A 33 3.37 -17.53 -12.91
N VAL A 34 4.31 -16.91 -12.19
CA VAL A 34 5.69 -17.38 -12.08
C VAL A 34 5.75 -18.75 -11.40
N LYS A 35 4.97 -18.93 -10.32
CA LYS A 35 4.87 -20.21 -9.60
C LYS A 35 4.36 -21.32 -10.51
N VAL A 36 3.23 -21.12 -11.17
CA VAL A 36 2.62 -22.10 -12.07
C VAL A 36 3.56 -22.45 -13.21
N LYS A 37 4.24 -21.46 -13.81
CA LYS A 37 5.22 -21.75 -14.86
C LYS A 37 6.38 -22.59 -14.32
N GLY A 38 6.87 -22.30 -13.12
CA GLY A 38 7.89 -23.09 -12.41
C GLY A 38 7.46 -24.54 -12.20
N GLU A 39 6.24 -24.75 -11.72
CA GLU A 39 5.67 -26.08 -11.48
C GLU A 39 5.52 -26.87 -12.79
N LEU A 40 5.00 -26.25 -13.85
CA LEU A 40 4.89 -26.87 -15.17
C LEU A 40 6.25 -27.24 -15.77
N TRP A 41 7.28 -26.42 -15.54
CA TRP A 41 8.65 -26.72 -15.98
C TRP A 41 9.24 -27.93 -15.23
N ILE A 42 9.04 -28.01 -13.91
CA ILE A 42 9.47 -29.16 -13.09
C ILE A 42 8.75 -30.45 -13.50
N GLU A 43 7.46 -30.36 -13.84
CA GLU A 43 6.65 -31.49 -14.32
C GLU A 43 6.93 -31.86 -15.79
N GLU A 44 7.93 -31.27 -16.43
CA GLU A 44 8.29 -31.47 -17.84
C GLU A 44 7.13 -31.18 -18.82
N LYS A 45 6.15 -30.37 -18.39
CA LYS A 45 5.01 -29.89 -19.20
C LYS A 45 5.32 -28.58 -19.93
N GLU A 46 6.53 -28.08 -19.78
CA GLU A 46 7.04 -26.86 -20.40
C GLU A 46 8.45 -27.13 -20.94
N THR A 47 8.77 -26.62 -22.12
CA THR A 47 9.96 -27.02 -22.90
C THR A 47 11.14 -26.06 -22.80
N SER A 48 11.09 -25.05 -21.92
CA SER A 48 12.19 -24.13 -21.73
C SER A 48 13.41 -24.87 -21.18
N SER A 49 14.60 -24.44 -21.58
CA SER A 49 15.84 -24.90 -20.95
C SER A 49 15.95 -24.38 -19.51
N PHE A 50 16.81 -25.02 -18.72
CA PHE A 50 17.14 -24.54 -17.37
C PHE A 50 17.61 -23.07 -17.38
N ILE A 51 18.44 -22.68 -18.35
CA ILE A 51 18.97 -21.31 -18.43
C ILE A 51 17.86 -20.30 -18.71
N GLU A 52 16.95 -20.63 -19.64
CA GLU A 52 15.80 -19.78 -19.96
C GLU A 52 14.86 -19.64 -18.76
N MET A 53 14.57 -20.75 -18.07
CA MET A 53 13.68 -20.73 -16.92
C MET A 53 14.30 -20.01 -15.72
N GLN A 54 15.59 -20.23 -15.45
CA GLN A 54 16.35 -19.51 -14.42
C GLN A 54 16.32 -18.00 -14.67
N LYS A 55 16.58 -17.58 -15.91
CA LYS A 55 16.54 -16.16 -16.29
C LYS A 55 15.12 -15.60 -16.11
N TYR A 56 14.10 -16.29 -16.61
CA TYR A 56 12.71 -15.89 -16.49
C TYR A 56 12.30 -15.67 -15.02
N ILE A 57 12.57 -16.63 -14.14
CA ILE A 57 12.22 -16.54 -12.71
C ILE A 57 12.94 -15.35 -12.08
N LYS A 58 14.24 -15.19 -12.34
CA LYS A 58 15.04 -14.09 -11.78
C LYS A 58 14.49 -12.72 -12.20
N ASP A 59 14.25 -12.54 -13.49
CA ASP A 59 13.71 -11.29 -14.05
C ASP A 59 12.34 -10.98 -13.44
N LYS A 60 11.46 -11.99 -13.33
CA LYS A 60 10.11 -11.80 -12.78
C LYS A 60 10.12 -11.54 -11.27
N ILE A 61 11.01 -12.15 -10.50
CA ILE A 61 11.18 -11.83 -9.08
C ILE A 61 11.60 -10.37 -8.92
N SER A 62 12.56 -9.89 -9.72
CA SER A 62 12.96 -8.48 -9.70
C SER A 62 11.80 -7.54 -10.04
N ASP A 63 11.02 -7.84 -11.09
CA ASP A 63 9.83 -7.06 -11.47
C ASP A 63 8.78 -7.01 -10.34
N ILE A 64 8.53 -8.15 -9.69
CA ILE A 64 7.56 -8.27 -8.60
C ILE A 64 8.02 -7.45 -7.38
N LEU A 65 9.28 -7.60 -6.97
CA LEU A 65 9.84 -6.85 -5.85
C LEU A 65 9.81 -5.34 -6.10
N GLN A 66 10.16 -4.90 -7.31
CA GLN A 66 10.08 -3.49 -7.68
C GLN A 66 8.64 -2.97 -7.56
N ARG A 67 7.65 -3.73 -8.02
CA ARG A 67 6.24 -3.36 -7.88
C ARG A 67 5.79 -3.29 -6.42
N CYS A 68 6.21 -4.22 -5.56
CA CYS A 68 5.94 -4.16 -4.12
C CYS A 68 6.50 -2.88 -3.48
N VAL A 69 7.72 -2.48 -3.84
CA VAL A 69 8.33 -1.23 -3.38
C VAL A 69 7.53 -0.02 -3.88
N SER A 70 7.11 -0.01 -5.15
CA SER A 70 6.29 1.08 -5.71
C SER A 70 4.94 1.24 -4.99
N VAL A 71 4.27 0.14 -4.63
CA VAL A 71 3.02 0.17 -3.85
C VAL A 71 3.26 0.76 -2.46
N THR A 72 4.36 0.36 -1.81
CA THR A 72 4.74 0.87 -0.48
C THR A 72 5.08 2.36 -0.52
N ASN A 73 5.74 2.83 -1.58
CA ASN A 73 6.06 4.24 -1.78
C ASN A 73 4.83 5.09 -2.11
N CYS A 74 3.86 4.55 -2.87
CA CYS A 74 2.56 5.19 -3.03
C CYS A 74 1.84 5.33 -1.67
N SER A 75 2.02 4.37 -0.76
CA SER A 75 1.53 4.47 0.61
C SER A 75 2.29 5.50 1.48
N HIS A 76 3.49 5.93 1.10
CA HIS A 76 4.24 6.94 1.85
C HIS A 76 3.62 8.34 1.67
N ASN A 77 3.09 8.65 0.48
CA ASN A 77 2.32 9.87 0.22
C ASN A 77 1.02 9.94 1.05
N ILE A 78 0.52 8.81 1.54
CA ILE A 78 -0.66 8.74 2.43
C ILE A 78 -0.29 9.17 3.85
N LYS A 79 0.96 8.95 4.30
CA LYS A 79 1.40 9.42 5.62
C LYS A 79 1.37 10.95 5.73
N GLU A 80 1.56 11.68 4.63
CA GLU A 80 1.41 13.13 4.61
C GLU A 80 -0.06 13.56 4.78
N LEU A 81 -1.01 12.83 4.16
CA LEU A 81 -2.45 13.05 4.33
C LEU A 81 -2.98 12.67 5.72
N MET A 82 -2.19 11.98 6.54
CA MET A 82 -2.54 11.59 7.92
C MET A 82 -1.85 12.46 8.98
N LYS A 83 -0.96 13.39 8.61
CA LYS A 83 -0.24 14.27 9.55
C LYS A 83 -0.99 15.56 9.91
N GLU A 84 -2.13 15.86 9.31
CA GLU A 84 -2.89 17.10 9.58
C GLU A 84 -3.72 17.08 10.88
N GLU A 85 -3.84 15.94 11.58
CA GLU A 85 -4.71 15.84 12.78
C GLU A 85 -4.04 16.21 14.12
N GLU A 86 -2.75 16.57 14.15
CA GLU A 86 -2.02 16.74 15.43
C GLU A 86 -1.75 18.19 15.88
N LYS A 87 -2.33 19.22 15.23
CA LYS A 87 -2.01 20.63 15.53
C LYS A 87 -3.13 21.52 16.07
N ASP A 88 -4.35 21.03 16.25
CA ASP A 88 -5.45 21.91 16.70
C ASP A 88 -6.26 21.30 17.85
N SER A 89 -5.57 21.01 18.95
CA SER A 89 -6.23 20.83 20.25
C SER A 89 -5.95 22.06 21.12
N PRO A 90 -6.92 22.96 21.33
CA PRO A 90 -6.75 24.06 22.26
C PRO A 90 -6.68 23.47 23.67
N VAL A 91 -5.51 23.56 24.29
CA VAL A 91 -5.33 23.37 25.73
C VAL A 91 -6.30 24.33 26.43
N PHE A 92 -7.41 23.80 26.95
CA PHE A 92 -8.30 24.52 27.83
C PHE A 92 -7.53 24.87 29.11
N ILE A 93 -6.97 26.08 29.16
CA ILE A 93 -6.50 26.69 30.40
C ILE A 93 -7.75 27.05 31.19
N VAL A 94 -8.18 26.16 32.08
CA VAL A 94 -9.13 26.51 33.13
C VAL A 94 -8.38 27.36 34.14
N LYS A 95 -8.48 28.69 34.00
CA LYS A 95 -8.25 29.62 35.09
C LYS A 95 -9.47 29.50 36.03
N GLU A 96 -9.35 28.73 37.10
CA GLU A 96 -10.18 29.01 38.27
C GLU A 96 -9.51 30.12 39.08
N ALA A 97 -10.07 31.32 38.90
CA ALA A 97 -9.90 32.43 39.82
C ALA A 97 -11.31 32.83 40.25
N GLU A 98 -11.67 32.52 41.50
CA GLU A 98 -12.67 33.22 42.34
C GLU A 98 -12.61 32.54 43.73
N LYS A 99 -11.90 33.08 44.73
CA LYS A 99 -12.12 34.27 45.57
C LYS A 99 -13.25 34.08 46.61
N SER A 100 -12.86 34.29 47.88
CA SER A 100 -13.68 34.66 49.06
C SER A 100 -14.40 33.56 49.83
N GLU A 101 -13.89 33.23 51.03
CA GLU A 101 -14.39 33.77 52.31
C GLU A 101 -13.29 33.78 53.38
#